data_AF-A0A9D7DDW2-F1
#
_entry.id   AF-A0A9D7DDW2-F1
#
_cell.length_a   1.000
_cell.length_b   1.000
_cell.length_c   1.000
_cell.angle_alpha   90.00
_cell.angle_beta   90.00
_cell.angle_gamma   90.00
#
_symmetry.space_group_name_H-M   'P 1'
#
loop_
_entity.id
_entity.type
_entity.pdbx_description
1 polymer ?
#
loop_
_entity_poly.entity_id
_entity_poly.type
_entity_poly.pdbx_seq_one_letter_code
_entity_poly.pdbx_strand_id
1 'polypeptide(L)' 'MATGSSNQEIADKLFISLPTVKSHTSNLFMKLEVRRRTEAVHKAKSLGLLP' A
#
# COMPACT_ATOMS: atom_id res chain seq x y z
N MET A 1 0.88 -1.62 5.10
CA MET A 1 0.61 -0.17 4.89
C MET A 1 -0.23 0.43 6.01
N ALA A 2 -1.35 -0.21 6.38
CA ALA A 2 -2.23 0.22 7.49
C ALA A 2 -1.53 0.25 8.86
N THR A 3 -0.51 -0.59 9.05
CA THR A 3 0.30 -0.69 10.28
C THR A 3 1.45 0.31 10.36
N GLY A 4 1.55 1.27 9.42
CA GLY A 4 2.64 2.25 9.39
C GLY A 4 3.98 1.78 8.78
N SER A 5 4.13 0.48 8.43
CA SER A 5 5.42 -0.05 7.96
C SER A 5 5.95 0.62 6.68
N SER A 6 7.25 0.91 6.62
CA SER A 6 7.89 1.48 5.44
C SER A 6 7.86 0.52 4.24
N ASN A 7 8.06 1.01 3.01
CA ASN A 7 8.12 0.11 1.84
C ASN A 7 9.32 -0.84 1.90
N GLN A 8 10.41 -0.46 2.59
CA GLN A 8 11.56 -1.32 2.82
C GLN A 8 11.20 -2.46 3.78
N GLU A 9 10.55 -2.15 4.90
CA GLU A 9 10.11 -3.19 5.85
C GLU A 9 9.10 -4.16 5.22
N ILE A 10 8.25 -3.68 4.32
CA ILE A 10 7.32 -4.53 3.56
C ILE A 10 8.09 -5.44 2.59
N ALA A 11 9.12 -4.91 1.92
CA ALA A 11 9.98 -5.67 1.02
C ALA A 11 10.70 -6.80 1.79
N ASP A 12 11.29 -6.45 2.93
CA ASP A 12 12.03 -7.39 3.78
C ASP A 12 11.11 -8.49 4.33
N LYS A 13 9.91 -8.13 4.85
CA LYS A 13 8.94 -9.10 5.40
C LYS A 13 8.38 -10.06 4.35
N LEU A 14 8.24 -9.60 3.12
CA LEU A 14 7.68 -10.39 2.02
C LEU A 14 8.76 -11.05 1.16
N PHE A 15 10.05 -10.88 1.50
CA PHE A 15 11.20 -11.40 0.73
C PHE A 15 11.16 -10.98 -0.75
N ILE A 16 10.70 -9.76 -1.04
CA ILE A 16 10.63 -9.19 -2.40
C ILE A 16 11.44 -7.90 -2.47
N SER A 17 11.76 -7.46 -3.69
CA SER A 17 12.53 -6.23 -3.88
C SER A 17 11.72 -4.96 -3.54
N LEU A 18 12.40 -3.90 -3.08
CA LEU A 18 11.78 -2.59 -2.87
C LEU A 18 11.09 -2.04 -4.14
N PRO A 19 11.66 -2.13 -5.35
CA PRO A 19 10.97 -1.77 -6.59
C PRO A 19 9.66 -2.54 -6.80
N THR A 20 9.62 -3.84 -6.47
CA THR A 20 8.42 -4.67 -6.56
C THR A 20 7.32 -4.11 -5.66
N VAL A 21 7.64 -3.79 -4.39
CA VAL A 21 6.69 -3.14 -3.48
C VAL A 21 6.20 -1.82 -4.04
N LYS A 22 7.10 -0.96 -4.55
CA LYS A 22 6.71 0.33 -5.15
C LYS A 22 5.72 0.14 -6.30
N SER A 23 5.98 -0.82 -7.19
CA SER A 23 5.08 -1.12 -8.32
C SER A 23 3.69 -1.57 -7.83
N HIS A 24 3.62 -2.48 -6.85
CA HIS A 24 2.34 -2.87 -6.25
C HIS A 24 1.59 -1.68 -5.63
N THR A 25 2.30 -0.78 -4.95
CA THR A 25 1.67 0.39 -4.33
C THR A 25 1.16 1.39 -5.36
N SER A 26 1.87 1.60 -6.46
CA SER A 26 1.40 2.45 -7.57
C SER A 26 0.15 1.87 -8.23
N ASN A 27 0.14 0.55 -8.48
CA ASN A 27 -1.02 -0.12 -9.04
C ASN A 27 -2.23 -0.08 -8.09
N LEU A 28 -2.00 -0.21 -6.78
CA LEU A 28 -3.05 -0.06 -5.78
C LEU A 28 -3.63 1.36 -5.79
N PHE A 29 -2.78 2.38 -5.84
CA PHE A 29 -3.22 3.78 -5.88
C PHE A 29 -4.03 4.10 -7.13
N MET A 30 -3.64 3.54 -8.28
CA MET A 30 -4.40 3.65 -9.52
C MET A 30 -5.78 3.00 -9.39
N LYS A 31 -5.84 1.78 -8.85
CA LYS A 31 -7.12 1.04 -8.65
C LYS A 31 -8.05 1.71 -7.65
N LEU A 32 -7.49 2.36 -6.63
CA LEU A 32 -8.26 3.09 -5.63
C LEU A 32 -8.52 4.56 -6.04
N GLU A 33 -7.96 5.03 -7.16
CA GLU A 33 -8.04 6.42 -7.62
C GLU A 33 -7.57 7.43 -6.54
N VAL A 34 -6.45 7.12 -5.89
CA VAL A 34 -5.85 7.94 -4.84
C VAL A 34 -4.43 8.33 -5.22
N ARG A 35 -3.92 9.40 -4.63
CA ARG A 35 -2.53 9.86 -4.90
C ARG A 35 -1.61 9.64 -3.72
N ARG A 36 -2.16 9.55 -2.52
CA ARG A 36 -1.38 9.44 -1.28
C ARG A 36 -1.67 8.15 -0.56
N ARG A 37 -0.66 7.68 0.17
CA ARG A 37 -0.74 6.50 1.03
C ARG A 37 -1.85 6.61 2.07
N THR A 38 -2.01 7.77 2.70
CA THR A 38 -3.05 8.00 3.72
C THR A 38 -4.45 7.90 3.09
N GLU A 39 -4.66 8.49 1.91
CA GLU A 39 -5.91 8.37 1.15
C GLU A 39 -6.21 6.92 0.80
N ALA A 40 -5.20 6.16 0.37
CA ALA A 40 -5.36 4.73 0.08
C ALA A 40 -5.85 3.93 1.30
N VAL A 41 -5.30 4.21 2.49
CA VAL A 41 -5.72 3.56 3.74
C VAL A 41 -7.16 3.96 4.10
N HIS A 42 -7.51 5.25 4.02
CA HIS A 42 -8.88 5.70 4.29
C HIS A 42 -9.89 5.11 3.31
N LYS A 43 -9.59 5.13 2.01
CA LYS A 43 -10.49 4.58 0.98
C LYS A 43 -10.63 3.07 1.09
N ALA A 44 -9.55 2.35 1.40
CA ALA A 44 -9.63 0.91 1.66
C ALA A 44 -10.46 0.60 2.92
N LYS A 45 -10.40 1.42 3.97
CA LYS A 45 -11.29 1.30 5.14
C LYS A 45 -12.75 1.58 4.80
N SER A 46 -13.05 2.65 4.07
CA SER A 46 -14.44 2.95 3.67
C SER A 46 -15.05 1.89 2.77
N LEU A 47 -14.22 1.17 2.01
CA LEU A 47 -14.63 0.04 1.17
C LEU A 47 -14.69 -1.30 1.93
N GLY A 48 -14.36 -1.34 3.23
CA GLY A 48 -14.31 -2.57 4.02
C GLY A 48 -13.19 -3.55 3.62
N LEU A 49 -12.18 -3.09 2.88
CA LEU A 49 -11.02 -3.89 2.45
C LEU A 49 -9.92 -3.98 3.52
N LEU A 50 -9.99 -3.09 4.52
CA LEU A 50 -9.13 -3.11 5.69
C LEU A 50 -10.02 -3.13 6.94
N PRO A 51 -9.65 -3.93 7.97
CA PRO A 51 -10.32 -3.90 9.26
C PRO A 51 -10.10 -2.56 10.00
#